data_AF-A0A6I3KHE0-F1
#
_entry.id   AF-A0A6I3KHE0-F1
#
_cell.length_a   1.000
_cell.length_b   1.000
_cell.length_c   1.000
_cell.angle_alpha   90.00
_cell.angle_beta   90.00
_cell.angle_gamma   90.00
#
_symmetry.space_group_name_H-M   'P 1'
#
loop_
_entity.id
_entity.type
_entity.pdbx_description
1 polymer ?
#
loop_
_entity_poly.entity_id
_entity_poly.type
_entity_poly.pdbx_seq_one_letter_code
_entity_poly.pdbx_strand_id
1 'polypeptide(L)'
;MPHRSFDPETVSVMGLALDAAWAEVERSTPVRAAPEKAGIRRALALRIMAAVRAGQRDPERLCAVALHVIEGCRIVRADAHAPAGH
;
A
#
# COMPACT_ATOMS: atom_id res chain seq x y z
N MET A 1 -16.44 16.14 21.43
CA MET A 1 -15.73 15.82 20.16
C MET A 1 -15.85 14.32 19.95
N PRO A 2 -16.56 13.80 18.93
CA PRO A 2 -16.67 12.35 18.79
C PRO A 2 -15.31 11.79 18.36
N HIS A 3 -14.82 10.84 19.14
CA HIS A 3 -13.59 10.11 18.89
C HIS A 3 -13.82 9.36 17.56
N ARG A 4 -13.10 9.73 16.49
CA ARG A 4 -13.11 9.03 15.19
C ARG A 4 -12.39 7.68 15.33
N SER A 5 -12.86 6.85 16.25
CA SER A 5 -12.51 5.44 16.31
C SER A 5 -13.18 4.79 15.11
N PHE A 6 -12.41 4.08 14.29
CA PHE A 6 -13.01 3.27 13.24
C PHE A 6 -13.84 2.17 13.88
N ASP A 7 -15.06 1.95 13.37
CA ASP A 7 -15.86 0.80 13.76
C ASP A 7 -15.08 -0.51 13.49
N PRO A 8 -15.29 -1.56 14.29
CA PRO A 8 -14.55 -2.82 14.15
C PRO A 8 -14.74 -3.46 12.76
N GLU A 9 -15.89 -3.23 12.13
CA GLU A 9 -16.16 -3.62 10.74
C GLU A 9 -15.21 -2.90 9.77
N THR A 10 -15.02 -1.58 9.94
CA THR A 10 -14.11 -0.78 9.11
C THR A 10 -12.66 -1.25 9.28
N VAL A 11 -12.25 -1.57 10.51
CA VAL A 11 -10.91 -2.12 10.78
C VAL A 11 -10.72 -3.47 10.09
N SER A 12 -11.74 -4.33 10.12
CA SER A 12 -11.72 -5.65 9.45
C SER A 12 -11.61 -5.50 7.93
N VAL A 13 -12.39 -4.61 7.33
CA VAL A 13 -12.35 -4.29 5.89
C VAL A 13 -10.98 -3.74 5.48
N MET A 14 -10.39 -2.85 6.28
CA MET A 14 -9.04 -2.34 6.04
C MET A 14 -7.97 -3.44 6.08
N GLY A 15 -8.08 -4.38 7.02
CA GLY A 15 -7.17 -5.52 7.13
C GLY A 15 -7.24 -6.40 5.89
N LEU A 16 -8.46 -6.78 5.47
CA LEU A 16 -8.70 -7.59 4.28
C LEU A 16 -8.15 -6.92 3.01
N ALA A 17 -8.42 -5.62 2.83
CA ALA A 17 -7.91 -4.87 1.69
C ALA A 17 -6.37 -4.79 1.69
N LEU A 18 -5.75 -4.67 2.87
CA LEU A 18 -4.29 -4.64 2.99
C LEU A 18 -3.66 -5.99 2.64
N ASP A 19 -4.20 -7.09 3.15
CA ASP A 19 -3.68 -8.43 2.87
C ASP A 19 -3.87 -8.82 1.40
N ALA A 20 -5.02 -8.47 0.79
CA ALA A 20 -5.26 -8.66 -0.64
C ALA A 20 -4.27 -7.86 -1.51
N ALA A 21 -4.09 -6.57 -1.21
CA ALA A 21 -3.15 -5.73 -1.93
C ALA A 21 -1.69 -6.20 -1.76
N TRP A 22 -1.34 -6.66 -0.56
CA TRP A 22 -0.01 -7.19 -0.28
C TRP A 22 0.28 -8.48 -1.08
N ALA A 23 -0.67 -9.40 -1.16
CA ALA A 23 -0.54 -10.62 -1.95
C ALA A 23 -0.33 -10.34 -3.45
N GLU A 24 -0.99 -9.30 -3.97
CA GLU A 24 -0.80 -8.85 -5.36
C GLU A 24 0.60 -8.26 -5.60
N VAL A 25 1.09 -7.47 -4.64
CA VAL A 25 2.44 -6.91 -4.69
C VAL A 25 3.50 -8.01 -4.64
N GLU A 26 3.33 -9.02 -3.79
CA GLU A 26 4.25 -10.17 -3.73
C GLU A 26 4.24 -11.00 -5.01
N ARG A 27 3.08 -11.09 -5.70
CA ARG A 27 2.99 -11.72 -7.01
C ARG A 27 3.64 -10.90 -8.13
N SER A 28 3.50 -9.57 -8.08
CA SER A 28 3.94 -8.67 -9.14
C SER A 28 5.39 -8.19 -9.00
N THR A 29 5.94 -8.18 -7.78
CA THR A 29 7.27 -7.64 -7.50
C THR A 29 8.09 -8.66 -6.71
N PRO A 30 9.26 -9.08 -7.20
CA PRO A 30 10.19 -9.88 -6.43
C PRO A 30 10.91 -9.00 -5.40
N VAL A 31 10.18 -8.44 -4.43
CA VAL A 31 10.75 -7.66 -3.33
C VAL A 31 11.60 -8.61 -2.48
N ARG A 32 12.93 -8.50 -2.57
CA ARG A 32 13.86 -9.44 -1.92
C ARG A 32 14.20 -9.08 -0.47
N ALA A 33 14.15 -7.81 -0.11
CA ALA A 33 14.62 -7.35 1.21
C ALA A 33 13.46 -7.11 2.19
N ALA A 34 13.56 -7.67 3.40
CA ALA A 34 12.63 -7.43 4.51
C ALA A 34 12.33 -5.94 4.80
N PRO A 35 13.32 -5.01 4.83
CA PRO A 35 13.02 -3.59 5.05
C PRO A 35 12.21 -2.96 3.91
N GLU A 36 12.42 -3.40 2.67
CA GLU A 36 11.66 -2.91 1.52
C GLU A 36 10.21 -3.42 1.57
N LYS A 37 10.01 -4.68 1.96
CA LYS A 37 8.67 -5.24 2.22
C LYS A 37 7.92 -4.45 3.28
N ALA A 38 8.57 -4.13 4.39
CA ALA A 38 7.97 -3.33 5.47
C ALA A 38 7.58 -1.92 5.00
N GLY A 39 8.43 -1.28 4.18
CA GLY A 39 8.16 0.03 3.59
C GLY A 39 6.93 0.02 2.67
N ILE A 40 6.84 -0.97 1.79
CA ILE A 40 5.71 -1.12 0.87
C ILE A 40 4.42 -1.43 1.63
N ARG A 41 4.45 -2.37 2.58
CA ARG A 41 3.28 -2.69 3.41
C ARG A 41 2.78 -1.48 4.19
N ARG A 42 3.70 -0.66 4.71
CA ARG A 42 3.36 0.61 5.37
C ARG A 42 2.72 1.62 4.40
N ALA A 43 3.25 1.75 3.18
CA ALA A 43 2.68 2.64 2.16
C ALA A 43 1.26 2.23 1.78
N LEU A 44 1.00 0.93 1.58
CA LEU A 44 -0.33 0.39 1.32
C LEU A 44 -1.30 0.72 2.46
N ALA A 45 -0.91 0.46 3.71
CA ALA A 45 -1.75 0.73 4.89
C ALA A 45 -2.10 2.22 5.03
N LEU A 46 -1.13 3.12 4.82
CA LEU A 46 -1.36 4.56 4.84
C LEU A 46 -2.37 5.00 3.77
N ARG A 47 -2.29 4.40 2.57
CA ARG A 47 -3.18 4.73 1.46
C ARG A 47 -4.61 4.26 1.71
N ILE A 48 -4.78 3.06 2.24
CA ILE A 48 -6.07 2.51 2.67
C ILE A 48 -6.68 3.40 3.76
N MET A 49 -5.92 3.71 4.81
CA MET A 49 -6.40 4.59 5.89
C MET A 49 -6.81 5.99 5.38
N ALA A 50 -6.08 6.54 4.41
CA ALA A 50 -6.43 7.83 3.81
C ALA A 50 -7.75 7.76 3.04
N ALA A 51 -7.97 6.68 2.29
CA ALA A 51 -9.22 6.46 1.55
C ALA A 51 -10.41 6.25 2.48
N VAL A 52 -10.24 5.50 3.57
CA VAL A 52 -11.29 5.34 4.60
C VAL A 52 -11.62 6.67 5.26
N ARG A 53 -10.62 7.49 5.60
CA ARG A 53 -10.84 8.85 6.13
C ARG A 53 -11.59 9.76 5.15
N ALA A 54 -11.47 9.52 3.85
CA ALA A 54 -12.20 10.24 2.81
C ALA A 54 -13.64 9.72 2.62
N GLY A 55 -14.06 8.68 3.35
CA GLY A 55 -15.39 8.08 3.25
C GLY A 55 -15.47 6.83 2.38
N GLN A 56 -14.34 6.35 1.83
CA GLN A 56 -14.34 5.12 1.04
C GLN A 56 -14.40 3.90 1.96
N ARG A 57 -15.47 3.11 1.85
CA ARG A 57 -15.69 1.90 2.67
C ARG A 57 -15.68 0.61 1.86
N ASP A 58 -15.55 0.73 0.55
CA ASP A 58 -15.61 -0.38 -0.37
C ASP A 58 -14.25 -1.11 -0.41
N PRO A 59 -14.19 -2.41 -0.06
CA PRO A 59 -12.92 -3.16 0.04
C PRO A 59 -12.18 -3.23 -1.29
N GLU A 60 -12.89 -3.39 -2.41
CA GLU A 60 -12.28 -3.48 -3.73
C GLU A 60 -11.65 -2.14 -4.12
N ARG A 61 -12.35 -1.03 -3.87
CA ARG A 61 -11.76 0.31 -4.07
C ARG A 61 -10.57 0.58 -3.16
N LEU A 62 -10.62 0.16 -1.90
CA LEU A 62 -9.51 0.31 -0.96
C LEU A 62 -8.27 -0.46 -1.43
N CYS A 63 -8.45 -1.66 -1.96
CA CYS A 63 -7.39 -2.45 -2.57
C CYS A 63 -6.81 -1.73 -3.81
N ALA A 64 -7.68 -1.31 -4.73
CA ALA A 64 -7.27 -0.63 -5.97
C ALA A 64 -6.46 0.65 -5.71
N VAL A 65 -6.88 1.50 -4.77
CA VAL A 65 -6.12 2.73 -4.43
C VAL A 65 -4.78 2.43 -3.79
N ALA A 66 -4.66 1.33 -3.04
CA ALA A 66 -3.41 0.91 -2.43
C ALA A 66 -2.42 0.44 -3.50
N LEU A 67 -2.87 -0.41 -4.43
CA LEU A 67 -2.06 -0.91 -5.54
C LEU A 67 -1.55 0.22 -6.46
N HIS A 68 -2.37 1.24 -6.69
CA HIS A 68 -1.99 2.40 -7.49
C HIS A 68 -0.77 3.15 -6.93
N VAL A 69 -0.54 3.10 -5.61
CA VAL A 69 0.65 3.72 -4.99
C VAL A 69 1.94 3.00 -5.38
N ILE A 70 1.87 1.71 -5.70
CA ILE A 70 3.03 0.89 -6.08
C ILE A 70 3.34 1.04 -7.57
N GLU A 71 2.30 1.08 -8.40
CA GLU A 71 2.44 1.38 -9.83
C GLU A 71 3.12 2.74 -10.05
N GLY A 72 2.71 3.77 -9.30
CA GLY A 72 3.33 5.10 -9.35
C GLY A 72 4.75 5.15 -8.78
N CYS A 73 5.10 4.29 -7.81
CA CYS A 73 6.44 4.24 -7.22
C CYS A 73 7.49 3.57 -8.12
N ARG A 74 7.10 2.77 -9.12
CA ARG A 74 8.07 2.16 -10.05
C ARG A 74 8.81 3.17 -10.91
N ILE A 75 8.31 4.40 -11.05
CA ILE A 75 8.93 5.43 -11.90
C ILE A 75 10.12 6.13 -11.22
N VAL A 76 10.20 6.13 -9.88
CA VAL A 76 11.21 6.93 -9.15
C VAL A 76 12.47 6.18 -8.70
N ARG A 77 12.53 4.84 -8.81
CA ARG A 77 13.71 4.06 -8.38
C ARG A 77 14.47 3.34 -9.50
N ALA A 78 14.16 3.65 -10.76
CA ALA A 78 14.89 3.13 -11.92
C ALA A 78 16.04 4.05 -12.39
N ASP A 79 16.31 5.16 -11.71
CA ASP A 79 17.46 6.04 -12.00
C ASP A 79 18.44 6.10 -10.81
N ALA A 80 18.96 4.95 -10.44
CA ALA A 80 20.18 4.85 -9.63
C ALA A 80 21.03 3.69 -10.13
N HIS A 81 21.15 3.56 -11.46
CA HIS A 81 22.28 2.87 -12.06
C HIS A 81 23.42 3.89 -12.14
N ALA A 82 24.31 3.88 -11.14
CA ALA A 82 25.52 4.66 -11.17
C ALA A 82 26.39 4.23 -12.38
N PRO A 83 26.79 5.14 -13.28
CA PRO A 83 27.89 4.87 -14.18
C PRO A 83 29.19 5.24 -13.46
N ALA A 84 29.98 4.24 -13.10
CA ALA A 84 31.40 4.40 -12.79
C ALA A 84 32.08 3.08 -13.15
N GLY A 85 33.12 3.03 -13.95
CA GLY A 85 33.98 4.07 -14.50
C GLY A 85 35.14 3.33 -15.19
N HIS A 86 35.72 4.02 -16.16
CA HIS A 86 36.74 3.58 -17.12
C HIS A 86 37.94 2.82 -16.53
#